data_AF-A0A2G8RD80-F1
#
_entry.id   AF-A0A2G8RD80-F1
#
_cell.length_a   1.000
_cell.length_b   1.000
_cell.length_c   1.000
_cell.angle_alpha   90.00
_cell.angle_beta   90.00
_cell.angle_gamma   90.00
#
_symmetry.space_group_name_H-M   'P 1'
#
loop_
_entity.id
_entity.type
_entity.pdbx_description
1 polymer ?
#
loop_
_entity_poly.entity_id
_entity_poly.type
_entity_poly.pdbx_seq_one_letter_code
_entity_poly.pdbx_strand_id
1 'polypeptide(L)' 'MGIGPEHIKLAASGEGHLERVAEYLGADTFVTIAYEGAFQVTVLLIGNTDLKPDETVGLHFTPENLRFFDDAGLAV' A
#
# COMPACT_ATOMS: atom_id res chain seq x y z
N MET A 1 -5.60 12.27 2.33
CA MET A 1 -6.20 10.91 2.34
C MET A 1 -5.33 10.01 3.20
N GLY A 2 -5.93 9.19 4.05
CA GLY A 2 -5.24 8.20 4.87
C GLY A 2 -5.94 6.84 4.79
N ILE A 3 -5.16 5.78 4.95
CA ILE A 3 -5.62 4.40 5.07
C ILE A 3 -4.62 3.63 5.95
N GLY A 4 -5.11 2.76 6.83
CA GLY A 4 -4.24 1.88 7.61
C GLY A 4 -3.54 0.85 6.71
N PRO A 5 -2.24 0.56 6.91
CA PRO A 5 -1.49 -0.46 6.17
C PRO A 5 -2.20 -1.81 6.03
N GLU A 6 -2.93 -2.23 7.08
CA GLU A 6 -3.71 -3.46 7.19
C GLU A 6 -4.98 -3.48 6.32
N HIS A 7 -5.39 -2.33 5.79
CA HIS A 7 -6.58 -2.18 4.94
C HIS A 7 -6.25 -2.09 3.44
N ILE A 8 -4.97 -2.16 3.10
CA ILE A 8 -4.45 -2.16 1.74
C ILE A 8 -4.26 -3.61 1.31
N LYS A 9 -4.84 -3.98 0.17
CA LYS A 9 -4.69 -5.31 -0.40
C LYS A 9 -3.75 -5.26 -1.59
N LEU A 10 -3.00 -6.33 -1.79
CA LEU A 10 -2.27 -6.53 -3.03
C LEU A 10 -3.22 -7.03 -4.11
N ALA A 11 -2.98 -6.56 -5.33
CA ALA A 11 -3.61 -7.01 -6.55
C ALA A 11 -2.51 -7.41 -7.55
N ALA A 12 -2.89 -8.18 -8.57
CA ALA A 12 -1.99 -8.43 -9.68
C ALA A 12 -1.62 -7.10 -10.37
N SER A 13 -0.46 -7.07 -11.03
CA SER A 13 -0.08 -5.88 -11.79
C SER A 13 -1.11 -5.57 -12.87
N GLY A 14 -1.57 -4.33 -12.91
CA GLY A 14 -2.61 -3.81 -13.77
C GLY A 14 -4.01 -3.81 -13.16
N GLU A 15 -4.20 -4.43 -11.98
CA GLU A 15 -5.50 -4.58 -11.31
C GLU A 15 -5.63 -3.69 -10.06
N GLY A 16 -4.57 -2.98 -9.68
CA GLY A 16 -4.58 -2.05 -8.55
C GLY A 16 -5.01 -0.64 -8.95
N HIS A 17 -5.37 0.16 -7.94
CA HIS A 17 -5.45 1.62 -8.10
C HIS A 17 -4.06 2.26 -8.27
N LEU A 18 -2.99 1.53 -7.91
CA LEU A 18 -1.60 1.98 -7.96
C LEU A 18 -0.67 0.80 -8.29
N GLU A 19 0.29 0.96 -9.20
CA GLU A 19 1.23 -0.09 -9.66
C GLU A 19 2.66 0.15 -9.19
N ARG A 20 3.25 -0.72 -8.36
CA ARG A 20 4.49 -0.39 -7.65
C ARG A 20 5.38 -1.58 -7.35
N VAL A 21 6.66 -1.30 -7.14
CA VAL A 21 7.71 -2.30 -6.90
C VAL A 21 7.75 -2.68 -5.42
N ALA A 22 7.77 -3.97 -5.13
CA ALA A 22 7.80 -4.49 -3.77
C ALA A 22 9.23 -4.55 -3.20
N GLU A 23 9.41 -3.99 -2.00
CA GLU A 23 10.60 -4.17 -1.17
C GLU A 23 10.28 -5.09 0.02
N TYR A 24 11.18 -6.03 0.34
CA TYR A 24 11.00 -7.02 1.41
C TYR A 24 11.74 -6.63 2.68
N LEU A 25 11.03 -6.53 3.82
CA LEU A 25 11.58 -6.06 5.10
C LEU A 25 11.67 -7.13 6.21
N GLY A 26 11.68 -8.42 5.85
CA GLY A 26 11.90 -9.52 6.81
C GLY A 26 10.61 -10.18 7.31
N ALA A 27 10.62 -10.65 8.58
CA ALA A 27 9.69 -11.65 9.11
C ALA A 27 8.20 -11.28 9.03
N ASP A 28 7.87 -10.00 9.12
CA ASP A 28 6.56 -9.45 8.75
C ASP A 28 6.76 -8.74 7.41
N THR A 29 6.00 -9.12 6.37
CA THR A 29 6.24 -8.53 5.05
C THR A 29 5.62 -7.15 4.99
N PHE A 30 6.42 -6.13 5.28
CA PHE A 30 6.10 -4.74 5.01
C PHE A 30 6.52 -4.39 3.60
N VAL A 31 5.55 -4.12 2.73
CA VAL A 31 5.83 -3.63 1.38
C VAL A 31 5.80 -2.12 1.42
N THR A 32 6.97 -1.50 1.30
CA THR A 32 7.09 -0.05 1.12
C THR A 32 7.04 0.28 -0.36
N ILE A 33 6.18 1.23 -0.70
CA ILE A 33 5.89 1.60 -2.07
C ILE A 33 6.07 3.11 -2.20
N ALA A 34 7.10 3.54 -2.93
CA ALA A 34 7.39 4.95 -3.18
C ALA A 34 6.70 5.45 -4.46
N TYR A 35 6.14 6.66 -4.41
CA TYR A 35 5.80 7.44 -5.61
C TYR A 35 6.77 8.62 -5.73
N GLU A 36 7.23 8.88 -6.95
CA GLU A 36 8.20 9.93 -7.29
C GLU A 36 7.95 11.23 -6.50
N GLY A 37 8.70 11.38 -5.40
CA GLY A 37 8.89 12.64 -4.68
C GLY A 37 7.92 13.03 -3.55
N ALA A 38 6.85 12.29 -3.22
CA ALA A 38 5.90 12.84 -2.22
C ALA A 38 5.20 11.88 -1.26
N PHE A 39 5.12 10.56 -1.50
CA PHE A 39 4.50 9.67 -0.53
C PHE A 39 5.05 8.24 -0.58
N GLN A 40 5.18 7.67 0.61
CA GLN A 40 5.51 6.28 0.84
C GLN A 40 4.26 5.57 1.38
N VAL A 41 3.87 4.46 0.75
CA VAL A 41 2.78 3.61 1.24
C VAL A 41 3.40 2.35 1.82
N THR A 42 3.13 2.08 3.10
CA THR A 42 3.52 0.81 3.73
C THR A 42 2.29 -0.09 3.78
N VAL A 43 2.43 -1.32 3.27
CA VAL A 43 1.42 -2.38 3.36
C VAL A 43 1.91 -3.44 4.33
N LEU A 44 1.05 -3.89 5.23
CA LEU A 44 1.34 -5.03 6.10
C LEU A 44 0.71 -6.29 5.50
N LEU A 45 1.54 -7.28 5.16
CA LEU A 45 1.05 -8.61 4.79
C LEU A 45 1.22 -9.56 5.96
N ILE A 46 0.13 -10.22 6.34
CA ILE A 46 0.11 -11.21 7.42
C ILE A 46 0.26 -12.59 6.78
N GLY A 47 1.31 -13.33 7.17
CA GLY A 47 1.59 -14.68 6.69
C GLY A 47 2.66 -14.73 5.60
N ASN A 48 2.81 -15.90 4.97
CA ASN A 48 3.77 -16.09 3.88
C ASN A 48 3.27 -15.43 2.59
N THR A 49 4.19 -14.81 1.86
CA THR A 49 3.95 -14.29 0.52
C THR A 49 5.00 -14.83 -0.44
N ASP A 50 4.60 -15.07 -1.68
CA ASP A 50 5.51 -15.47 -2.76
C ASP A 50 6.10 -14.26 -3.51
N LEU A 51 5.82 -13.05 -3.02
CA LEU A 51 6.35 -11.81 -3.60
C LEU A 51 7.86 -11.81 -3.59
N LYS A 52 8.42 -11.43 -4.74
CA LYS A 52 9.85 -11.25 -4.89
C LYS A 52 10.21 -9.78 -4.67
N PRO A 53 11.40 -9.50 -4.13
CA PRO A 53 12.00 -8.19 -4.27
C PRO A 53 11.96 -7.75 -5.74
N ASP A 54 11.70 -6.47 -5.96
CA ASP A 54 11.60 -5.86 -7.29
C ASP A 54 10.38 -6.28 -8.14
N GLU A 55 9.46 -7.06 -7.60
CA GLU A 55 8.22 -7.44 -8.29
C GLU A 55 7.22 -6.26 -8.34
N THR A 56 6.62 -6.02 -9.51
CA THR A 56 5.55 -5.01 -9.65
C THR A 56 4.21 -5.60 -9.23
N VAL A 57 3.53 -4.91 -8.33
CA VAL A 57 2.22 -5.28 -7.80
C VAL A 57 1.24 -4.11 -7.82
N GLY A 58 -0.04 -4.45 -7.91
CA GLY A 58 -1.14 -3.51 -7.73
C GLY A 58 -1.46 -3.30 -6.25
N LEU A 59 -1.83 -2.08 -5.86
CA LEU A 59 -2.44 -1.77 -4.58
C LEU A 59 -3.93 -1.50 -4.72
N HIS A 60 -4.72 -2.21 -3.94
CA HIS A 60 -6.15 -2.03 -3.85
C HIS A 60 -6.53 -1.43 -2.48
N PHE A 61 -7.08 -0.22 -2.49
CA PHE A 61 -7.57 0.46 -1.31
C PHE A 61 -9.05 0.15 -1.11
N THR A 62 -9.39 -0.43 0.04
CA THR A 62 -10.80 -0.71 0.36
C THR A 62 -11.51 0.61 0.67
N PRO A 63 -12.53 1.03 -0.11
CA PRO A 63 -13.11 2.37 0.01
C PRO A 63 -13.64 2.71 1.40
N GLU A 64 -14.21 1.72 2.10
CA GLU A 64 -14.77 1.86 3.46
C GLU A 64 -13.74 2.23 4.54
N ASN A 65 -12.46 1.93 4.27
CA ASN A 65 -11.34 2.21 5.18
C ASN A 65 -10.57 3.48 4.82
N LEU A 66 -10.96 4.17 3.75
CA LEU A 66 -10.39 5.47 3.41
C LEU A 66 -10.84 6.52 4.42
N ARG A 67 -9.93 7.41 4.75
CA ARG A 67 -10.18 8.62 5.54
C ARG A 67 -9.72 9.82 4.73
N PHE A 68 -10.56 10.85 4.67
CA PHE A 68 -10.22 12.10 4.03
C PHE A 68 -10.02 13.17 5.09
N PHE A 69 -9.17 14.13 4.77
CA PHE A 69 -8.84 15.23 5.65
C PHE A 69 -8.89 16.51 4.83
N ASP A 70 -9.41 17.58 5.42
CA ASP A 70 -9.38 18.91 4.82
C ASP A 70 -7.98 19.56 4.93
N ASP A 71 -7.84 20.79 4.42
CA ASP A 71 -6.59 21.55 4.45
C ASP A 71 -6.14 21.93 5.88
N ALA A 72 -7.03 21.84 6.88
CA ALA A 72 -6.72 22.02 8.29
C ALA A 72 -6.33 20.70 8.98
N GLY A 73 -6.35 19.57 8.25
CA GLY A 73 -6.04 18.23 8.76
C GLY A 73 -7.19 17.59 9.55
N LEU A 74 -8.41 18.14 9.48
CA LEU A 74 -9.59 17.57 10.14
C LEU A 74 -10.26 16.53 9.25
N ALA A 75 -10.77 15.46 9.86
CA ALA A 75 -11.43 14.38 9.14
C ALA A 75 -12.75 14.87 8.50
N VAL A 76 -12.97 14.49 7.24
CA VAL A 76 -14.15 14.83 6.43
C VAL A 76 -14.74 13.64 5.68
#